data_AF-A0A4U6QM10-F1
#
_entry.id   AF-A0A4U6QM10-F1
#
_cell.length_a   1.000
_cell.length_b   1.000
_cell.length_c   1.000
_cell.angle_alpha   90.00
_cell.angle_beta   90.00
_cell.angle_gamma   90.00
#
_symmetry.space_group_name_H-M   'P 1'
#
loop_
_entity.id
_entity.type
_entity.pdbx_description
1 polymer ?
#
loop_
_entity_poly.entity_id
_entity_poly.type
_entity_poly.pdbx_seq_one_letter_code
_entity_poly.pdbx_strand_id
1 'polypeptide(L)'
;MTDSLTAEPPADPTATTTVPVPGPIPPAAGGDPTGPVEPIVEPDPERRRRLIDLSHPITEGMTTYPGIPGPTLGSHLTFEESAAHYATGTEFQIGTISLAANTGTYLDTPAHRYRDGDDLGAFPLERMADLDGLVVRVGPADAAADPASVFVDELRLQSAIGDRVVTGRALLIETGHSAKWGQPGYFRDHPHLTDGAVEYLLTLRPVLVGIDSLNIDGTHTGRRPAHSWLLAAGIPVVEHLTRLDELPDEGFRFTAAPPAVVGMATFPVRAFAVLD
;
A
#
# COMPACT_ATOMS: atom_id res chain seq x y z
N MET A 1 3.82 -14.04 -55.37
CA MET A 1 3.42 -12.73 -54.84
C MET A 1 3.14 -12.94 -53.35
N THR A 2 4.17 -12.72 -52.53
CA THR A 2 4.12 -12.92 -51.08
C THR A 2 4.43 -11.57 -50.46
N ASP A 3 3.39 -10.92 -49.94
CA ASP A 3 3.51 -9.64 -49.23
C ASP A 3 4.21 -9.87 -47.89
N SER A 4 5.34 -9.19 -47.72
CA SER A 4 6.13 -9.18 -46.51
C SER A 4 5.64 -8.00 -45.66
N LEU A 5 4.77 -8.28 -44.69
CA LEU A 5 4.39 -7.32 -43.65
C LEU A 5 5.61 -7.06 -42.74
N THR A 6 6.29 -5.95 -42.97
CA THR A 6 7.22 -5.37 -42.01
C THR A 6 6.42 -4.79 -40.84
N ALA A 7 6.50 -5.45 -39.68
CA ALA A 7 6.00 -4.89 -38.43
C ALA A 7 6.91 -3.72 -38.00
N GLU A 8 6.30 -2.58 -37.65
CA GLU A 8 7.02 -1.47 -37.02
C GLU A 8 7.56 -1.90 -35.64
N PRO A 9 8.75 -1.40 -35.25
CA PRO A 9 9.28 -1.67 -33.93
C PRO A 9 8.42 -0.99 -32.85
N PRO A 10 8.35 -1.56 -31.62
CA PRO A 10 7.61 -0.96 -30.52
C PRO A 10 8.18 0.41 -30.14
N ALA A 11 7.29 1.33 -29.76
CA ALA A 11 7.65 2.67 -29.31
C ALA A 11 8.57 2.63 -28.07
N ASP A 12 9.52 3.56 -28.04
CA ASP A 12 10.48 3.74 -26.96
C ASP A 12 9.78 4.14 -25.63
N PRO A 13 9.85 3.31 -24.57
CA PRO A 13 9.21 3.60 -23.30
C PRO A 13 9.87 4.75 -22.51
N THR A 14 10.95 5.35 -23.02
CA THR A 14 11.61 6.52 -22.41
C THR A 14 11.18 7.86 -23.00
N ALA A 15 10.26 7.87 -23.98
CA ALA A 15 9.72 9.10 -24.54
C ALA A 15 8.75 9.77 -23.55
N THR A 16 9.28 10.60 -22.66
CA THR A 16 8.49 11.56 -21.88
C THR A 16 7.83 12.51 -22.86
N THR A 17 6.55 12.29 -23.17
CA THR A 17 5.75 13.27 -23.90
C THR A 17 5.54 14.43 -22.94
N THR A 18 6.41 15.42 -22.98
CA THR A 18 6.18 16.71 -22.34
C THR A 18 4.97 17.32 -23.05
N VAL A 19 3.80 17.22 -22.41
CA VAL A 19 2.65 18.03 -22.81
C VAL A 19 3.10 19.49 -22.68
N PRO A 20 3.13 20.28 -23.77
CA PRO A 20 3.58 21.66 -23.70
C PRO A 20 2.67 22.42 -22.74
N VAL A 21 3.27 23.13 -21.79
CA VAL A 21 2.55 24.04 -20.90
C VAL A 21 1.85 25.09 -21.79
N PRO A 22 0.54 25.34 -21.63
CA PRO A 22 -0.16 26.38 -22.38
C PRO A 22 0.55 27.74 -22.27
N GLY A 23 0.29 28.65 -23.22
CA GLY A 23 0.91 29.98 -23.25
C GLY A 23 0.41 30.90 -22.12
N PRO A 24 1.17 31.95 -21.76
CA PRO A 24 0.91 32.79 -20.59
C PRO A 24 -0.52 33.32 -20.55
N ILE A 25 -1.18 33.15 -19.41
CA ILE A 25 -2.54 33.67 -19.19
C ILE A 25 -2.42 35.16 -18.84
N PRO A 26 -3.14 36.06 -19.54
CA PRO A 26 -3.11 37.48 -19.20
C PRO A 26 -3.63 37.70 -17.77
N PRO A 27 -3.07 38.66 -17.03
CA PRO A 27 -3.46 38.90 -15.65
C PRO A 27 -4.94 39.26 -15.56
N ALA A 28 -5.66 38.59 -14.66
CA ALA A 28 -7.01 39.00 -14.29
C ALA A 28 -6.96 40.42 -13.69
N ALA A 29 -7.94 41.27 -14.05
CA ALA A 29 -8.13 42.55 -13.39
C ALA A 29 -8.43 42.32 -11.90
N GLY A 30 -7.45 42.59 -11.04
CA GLY A 30 -7.46 42.18 -9.64
C GLY A 30 -8.40 42.98 -8.74
N GLY A 31 -9.09 42.27 -7.84
CA GLY A 31 -9.33 42.70 -6.47
C GLY A 31 -8.48 41.83 -5.55
N ASP A 32 -7.85 42.43 -4.55
CA ASP A 32 -6.99 41.76 -3.56
C ASP A 32 -7.84 40.88 -2.62
N PRO A 33 -7.72 39.53 -2.64
CA PRO A 33 -8.48 38.66 -1.76
C PRO A 33 -7.78 38.43 -0.41
N THR A 34 -6.66 39.10 -0.10
CA THR A 34 -5.82 38.86 1.10
C THR A 34 -6.40 39.39 2.42
N GLY A 35 -7.73 39.47 2.53
CA GLY A 35 -8.37 39.61 3.83
C GLY A 35 -7.91 38.47 4.77
N PRO A 36 -7.90 38.70 6.09
CA PRO A 36 -7.50 37.66 7.04
C PRO A 36 -8.35 36.41 6.84
N VAL A 37 -7.70 35.33 6.42
CA VAL A 37 -8.33 34.02 6.30
C VAL A 37 -8.56 33.53 7.73
N GLU A 38 -9.81 33.31 8.10
CA GLU A 38 -10.11 32.69 9.39
C GLU A 38 -9.40 31.34 9.46
N PRO A 39 -8.71 31.01 10.57
CA PRO A 39 -8.02 29.74 10.70
C PRO A 39 -9.02 28.59 10.53
N ILE A 40 -8.52 27.46 10.01
CA ILE A 40 -9.30 26.23 9.90
C ILE A 40 -9.90 25.94 11.28
N VAL A 41 -11.22 25.78 11.34
CA VAL A 41 -11.89 25.28 12.54
C VAL A 41 -11.55 23.80 12.63
N GLU A 42 -10.57 23.48 13.46
CA GLU A 42 -10.25 22.09 13.80
C GLU A 42 -11.51 21.41 14.34
N PRO A 43 -11.79 20.16 13.94
CA PRO A 43 -12.90 19.41 14.50
C PRO A 43 -12.75 19.31 16.02
N ASP A 44 -13.88 19.39 16.72
CA ASP A 44 -13.97 19.36 18.18
C ASP A 44 -13.04 18.28 18.77
N PRO A 45 -12.05 18.64 19.62
CA PRO A 45 -11.10 17.70 20.18
C PRO A 45 -11.76 16.61 21.03
N GLU A 46 -12.95 16.85 21.59
CA GLU A 46 -13.73 15.83 22.31
C GLU A 46 -14.44 14.83 21.37
N ARG A 47 -14.51 15.13 20.06
CA ARG A 47 -15.03 14.23 19.01
C ARG A 47 -13.95 13.63 18.11
N ARG A 48 -12.66 13.92 18.35
CA ARG A 48 -11.57 13.38 17.53
C ARG A 48 -11.30 11.92 17.89
N ARG A 49 -11.82 11.01 17.06
CA ARG A 49 -11.33 9.63 16.99
C ARG A 49 -9.83 9.64 16.71
N ARG A 50 -9.07 8.78 17.40
CA ARG A 50 -7.63 8.69 17.22
C ARG A 50 -7.33 7.89 15.96
N LEU A 51 -6.61 8.50 15.03
CA LEU A 51 -6.13 7.86 13.80
C LEU A 51 -4.69 7.39 14.00
N ILE A 52 -4.41 6.14 13.64
CA ILE A 52 -3.05 5.59 13.61
C ILE A 52 -2.72 5.29 12.15
N ASP A 53 -1.73 5.99 11.61
CA ASP A 53 -1.19 5.75 10.26
C ASP A 53 -0.32 4.48 10.30
N LEU A 54 -0.66 3.51 9.46
CA LEU A 54 -0.05 2.17 9.40
C LEU A 54 0.78 2.00 8.13
N SER A 55 1.14 3.10 7.46
CA SER A 55 1.90 3.08 6.21
C SER A 55 3.29 3.70 6.33
N HIS A 56 4.24 3.11 5.61
CA HIS A 56 5.55 3.72 5.42
C HIS A 56 5.48 4.86 4.39
N PRO A 57 6.05 6.05 4.67
CA PRO A 57 6.10 7.15 3.71
C PRO A 57 6.86 6.75 2.43
N ILE A 58 6.34 7.14 1.27
CA ILE A 58 7.01 6.96 -0.02
C ILE A 58 8.03 8.09 -0.21
N THR A 59 9.30 7.75 -0.43
CA THR A 59 10.39 8.72 -0.66
C THR A 59 11.19 8.37 -1.89
N GLU A 60 11.79 9.38 -2.54
CA GLU A 60 12.69 9.23 -3.70
C GLU A 60 13.67 8.06 -3.54
N GLY A 61 13.71 7.18 -4.55
CA GLY A 61 14.66 6.08 -4.63
C GLY A 61 14.57 5.02 -3.53
N MET A 62 13.53 5.03 -2.69
CA MET A 62 13.42 4.05 -1.60
C MET A 62 13.31 2.62 -2.14
N THR A 63 13.88 1.67 -1.40
CA THR A 63 13.77 0.25 -1.71
C THR A 63 12.60 -0.35 -0.94
N THR A 64 11.57 -0.80 -1.66
CA THR A 64 10.46 -1.59 -1.07
C THR A 64 10.77 -3.09 -1.14
N TYR A 65 11.22 -3.55 -2.32
CA TYR A 65 11.61 -4.93 -2.56
C TYR A 65 12.88 -4.96 -3.44
N PRO A 66 13.92 -5.74 -3.10
CA PRO A 66 15.15 -5.78 -3.88
C PRO A 66 14.93 -6.18 -5.34
N GLY A 67 15.45 -5.37 -6.27
CA GLY A 67 15.33 -5.60 -7.71
C GLY A 67 14.10 -4.95 -8.36
N ILE A 68 13.18 -4.39 -7.59
CA ILE A 68 12.11 -3.53 -8.10
C ILE A 68 12.61 -2.08 -8.15
N PRO A 69 12.38 -1.33 -9.24
CA PRO A 69 12.74 0.09 -9.31
C PRO A 69 12.11 0.90 -8.17
N GLY A 70 12.94 1.71 -7.51
CA GLY A 70 12.45 2.68 -6.52
C GLY A 70 11.63 3.80 -7.19
N PRO A 71 10.79 4.51 -6.42
CA PRO A 71 9.99 5.61 -6.94
C PRO A 71 10.89 6.79 -7.37
N THR A 72 10.53 7.45 -8.46
CA THR A 72 11.10 8.72 -8.91
C THR A 72 10.05 9.81 -8.79
N LEU A 73 10.37 10.84 -8.01
CA LEU A 73 9.58 12.01 -7.75
C LEU A 73 10.07 13.14 -8.65
N GLY A 74 9.13 13.84 -9.28
CA GLY A 74 9.42 14.93 -10.19
C GLY A 74 8.35 16.01 -10.12
N SER A 75 8.47 16.99 -11.01
CA SER A 75 7.47 18.03 -11.21
C SER A 75 7.11 18.09 -12.69
N HIS A 76 5.81 18.12 -12.95
CA HIS A 76 5.28 18.55 -14.24
C HIS A 76 5.29 20.08 -14.34
N LEU A 77 5.08 20.76 -13.21
CA LEU A 77 5.14 22.21 -13.08
C LEU A 77 5.74 22.58 -11.72
N THR A 78 6.82 23.36 -11.69
CA THR A 78 7.42 23.85 -10.44
C THR A 78 6.74 25.13 -9.93
N PHE A 79 7.02 25.48 -8.67
CA PHE A 79 6.58 26.76 -8.11
C PHE A 79 7.10 27.94 -8.94
N GLU A 80 8.37 27.94 -9.35
CA GLU A 80 8.97 29.01 -10.16
C GLU A 80 8.33 29.12 -11.54
N GLU A 81 8.07 27.98 -12.20
CA GLU A 81 7.40 27.94 -13.50
C GLU A 81 5.96 28.44 -13.39
N SER A 82 5.24 28.05 -12.35
CA SER A 82 3.88 28.55 -12.10
C SER A 82 3.88 30.06 -11.80
N ALA A 83 4.78 30.55 -10.95
CA ALA A 83 4.86 31.96 -10.58
C ALA A 83 5.15 32.86 -11.79
N ALA A 84 5.93 32.37 -12.76
CA ALA A 84 6.20 33.07 -14.02
C ALA A 84 5.03 33.06 -15.00
N HIS A 85 4.09 32.12 -14.85
CA HIS A 85 3.00 31.88 -15.78
C HIS A 85 1.64 32.43 -15.32
N TYR A 86 1.39 32.39 -14.02
CA TYR A 86 0.12 32.80 -13.41
C TYR A 86 0.17 34.23 -12.87
N ALA A 87 -0.99 34.75 -12.46
CA ALA A 87 -1.09 36.10 -11.91
C ALA A 87 -0.22 36.27 -10.66
N THR A 88 0.27 37.49 -10.43
CA THR A 88 1.08 37.83 -9.24
C THR A 88 0.43 37.32 -7.95
N GLY A 89 1.19 36.61 -7.13
CA GLY A 89 0.71 35.99 -5.89
C GLY A 89 0.11 34.59 -6.08
N THR A 90 0.14 34.02 -7.30
CA THR A 90 -0.32 32.65 -7.58
C THR A 90 0.87 31.77 -7.97
N GLU A 91 1.29 30.89 -7.04
CA GLU A 91 2.33 29.89 -7.27
C GLU A 91 1.91 28.55 -6.67
N PHE A 92 2.20 27.45 -7.37
CA PHE A 92 1.88 26.09 -6.98
C PHE A 92 2.74 25.08 -7.74
N GLN A 93 2.82 23.86 -7.23
CA GLN A 93 3.51 22.76 -7.89
C GLN A 93 2.51 21.70 -8.36
N ILE A 94 2.78 21.12 -9.53
CA ILE A 94 2.17 19.86 -9.96
C ILE A 94 3.27 18.79 -9.97
N GLY A 95 3.25 17.92 -8.97
CA GLY A 95 4.19 16.82 -8.85
C GLY A 95 3.90 15.66 -9.81
N THR A 96 4.93 14.91 -10.18
CA THR A 96 4.81 13.63 -10.89
C THR A 96 5.47 12.54 -10.05
N ILE A 97 4.91 11.33 -10.09
CA ILE A 97 5.51 10.17 -9.47
C ILE A 97 5.54 9.01 -10.47
N SER A 98 6.70 8.40 -10.64
CA SER A 98 6.86 7.13 -11.35
C SER A 98 7.27 6.08 -10.33
N LEU A 99 6.49 5.00 -10.19
CA LEU A 99 6.78 3.95 -9.22
C LEU A 99 6.31 2.59 -9.75
N ALA A 100 6.94 1.52 -9.27
CA ALA A 100 6.35 0.20 -9.33
C ALA A 100 5.18 0.14 -8.32
N ALA A 101 4.03 -0.39 -8.70
CA ALA A 101 2.85 -0.29 -7.86
C ALA A 101 2.94 -1.07 -6.52
N ASN A 102 3.88 -2.02 -6.42
CA ASN A 102 4.33 -2.61 -5.16
C ASN A 102 5.40 -1.72 -4.47
N THR A 103 5.04 -0.47 -4.12
CA THR A 103 5.93 0.49 -3.45
C THR A 103 5.38 0.86 -2.07
N GLY A 104 6.22 0.83 -1.03
CA GLY A 104 5.82 1.14 0.34
C GLY A 104 4.80 0.13 0.88
N THR A 105 3.83 0.62 1.66
CA THR A 105 2.67 -0.17 2.06
C THR A 105 1.65 -0.18 0.93
N TYR A 106 1.29 -1.36 0.44
CA TYR A 106 0.38 -1.53 -0.70
C TYR A 106 -0.64 -2.64 -0.46
N LEU A 107 -1.71 -2.63 -1.26
CA LEU A 107 -2.73 -3.67 -1.27
C LEU A 107 -2.68 -4.42 -2.61
N ASP A 108 -2.77 -5.75 -2.56
CA ASP A 108 -2.94 -6.63 -3.71
C ASP A 108 -4.39 -7.16 -3.79
N THR A 109 -4.98 -6.98 -4.96
CA THR A 109 -6.30 -7.51 -5.34
C THR A 109 -6.17 -8.85 -6.08
N PRO A 110 -7.26 -9.61 -6.31
CA PRO A 110 -7.21 -10.88 -7.03
C PRO A 110 -6.50 -10.83 -8.39
N ALA A 111 -6.64 -9.72 -9.13
CA ALA A 111 -5.95 -9.49 -10.40
C ALA A 111 -4.42 -9.61 -10.32
N HIS A 112 -3.82 -9.47 -9.11
CA HIS A 112 -2.38 -9.53 -8.93
C HIS A 112 -1.84 -10.92 -9.25
N ARG A 113 -2.71 -11.93 -9.10
CA ARG A 113 -2.37 -13.33 -9.35
C ARG A 113 -3.20 -13.97 -10.46
N TYR A 114 -4.45 -13.54 -10.64
CA TYR A 114 -5.42 -14.17 -11.52
C TYR A 114 -5.87 -13.19 -12.59
N ARG A 115 -5.64 -13.49 -13.87
CA ARG A 115 -5.90 -12.57 -15.00
C ARG A 115 -7.35 -12.10 -15.08
N ASP A 116 -8.29 -12.94 -14.65
CA ASP A 116 -9.72 -12.66 -14.64
C ASP A 116 -10.22 -12.20 -13.26
N GLY A 117 -9.30 -11.94 -12.32
CA GLY A 117 -9.61 -11.39 -11.01
C GLY A 117 -9.92 -9.90 -11.10
N ASP A 118 -10.67 -9.42 -10.11
CA ASP A 118 -10.96 -8.00 -9.98
C ASP A 118 -9.69 -7.18 -9.74
N ASP A 119 -9.56 -6.09 -10.48
CA ASP A 119 -8.49 -5.10 -10.34
C ASP A 119 -8.89 -4.00 -9.34
N LEU A 120 -8.03 -2.99 -9.12
CA LEU A 120 -8.31 -1.91 -8.17
C LEU A 120 -9.53 -1.04 -8.56
N GLY A 121 -9.91 -1.02 -9.83
CA GLY A 121 -11.08 -0.29 -10.31
C GLY A 121 -12.40 -1.05 -10.10
N ALA A 122 -12.33 -2.39 -10.03
CA ALA A 122 -13.51 -3.26 -9.89
C ALA A 122 -13.67 -3.85 -8.47
N PHE A 123 -12.59 -3.97 -7.68
CA PHE A 123 -12.64 -4.63 -6.39
C PHE A 123 -13.55 -3.88 -5.39
N PRO A 124 -14.44 -4.56 -4.64
CA PRO A 124 -15.42 -3.88 -3.80
C PRO A 124 -14.80 -3.08 -2.64
N LEU A 125 -15.21 -1.81 -2.49
CA LEU A 125 -14.64 -0.90 -1.48
C LEU A 125 -14.87 -1.39 -0.04
N GLU A 126 -16.01 -2.02 0.24
CA GLU A 126 -16.35 -2.60 1.53
C GLU A 126 -15.43 -3.78 1.96
N ARG A 127 -14.54 -4.24 1.07
CA ARG A 127 -13.54 -5.28 1.35
C ARG A 127 -12.18 -4.70 1.72
N MET A 128 -12.03 -3.37 1.73
CA MET A 128 -10.76 -2.68 1.98
C MET A 128 -10.91 -1.38 2.81
N ALA A 129 -12.13 -0.96 3.12
CA ALA A 129 -12.40 0.24 3.91
C ALA A 129 -13.36 -0.04 5.06
N ASP A 130 -13.13 0.65 6.18
CA ASP A 130 -13.97 0.60 7.38
C ASP A 130 -14.27 -0.83 7.86
N LEU A 131 -13.22 -1.65 7.96
CA LEU A 131 -13.32 -3.06 8.38
C LEU A 131 -13.13 -3.19 9.88
N ASP A 132 -13.82 -4.13 10.53
CA ASP A 132 -13.47 -4.50 11.91
C ASP A 132 -12.07 -5.12 11.93
N GLY A 133 -11.15 -4.49 12.65
CA GLY A 133 -9.77 -4.91 12.74
C GLY A 133 -9.51 -5.92 13.85
N LEU A 134 -8.62 -6.87 13.57
CA LEU A 134 -8.07 -7.82 14.53
C LEU A 134 -6.55 -7.91 14.34
N VAL A 135 -5.78 -7.49 15.34
CA VAL A 135 -4.33 -7.71 15.36
C VAL A 135 -4.01 -9.05 16.02
N VAL A 136 -3.24 -9.88 15.33
CA VAL A 136 -2.66 -11.11 15.89
C VAL A 136 -1.17 -10.96 16.01
N ARG A 137 -0.68 -10.97 17.25
CA ARG A 137 0.74 -10.79 17.55
C ARG A 137 1.41 -12.15 17.58
N VAL A 138 2.19 -12.43 16.55
CA VAL A 138 2.98 -13.65 16.47
C VAL A 138 4.39 -13.42 17.03
N GLY A 139 4.75 -12.18 17.35
CA GLY A 139 6.01 -11.79 18.00
C GLY A 139 7.19 -11.67 17.03
N PRO A 140 8.30 -11.03 17.47
CA PRO A 140 9.47 -10.79 16.64
C PRO A 140 10.12 -12.08 16.17
N ALA A 141 10.45 -12.15 14.88
CA ALA A 141 11.37 -13.17 14.39
C ALA A 141 12.83 -12.75 14.63
N ASP A 142 13.61 -13.69 15.17
CA ASP A 142 15.05 -13.62 15.27
C ASP A 142 15.65 -14.83 14.57
N ALA A 143 15.82 -14.72 13.25
CA ALA A 143 16.40 -15.77 12.43
C ALA A 143 17.83 -16.18 12.85
N ALA A 144 18.56 -15.30 13.56
CA ALA A 144 19.90 -15.59 14.03
C ALA A 144 19.86 -16.48 15.28
N ALA A 145 18.90 -16.25 16.19
CA ALA A 145 18.69 -17.09 17.37
C ALA A 145 17.93 -18.39 17.05
N ASP A 146 16.90 -18.30 16.21
CA ASP A 146 16.06 -19.41 15.77
C ASP A 146 15.59 -19.18 14.32
N PRO A 147 16.21 -19.86 13.33
CA PRO A 147 15.77 -19.79 11.94
C PRO A 147 14.30 -20.17 11.72
N ALA A 148 13.69 -20.98 12.60
CA ALA A 148 12.29 -21.33 12.48
C ALA A 148 11.35 -20.18 12.88
N SER A 149 11.85 -19.18 13.61
CA SER A 149 11.05 -18.03 14.06
C SER A 149 10.56 -17.13 12.91
N VAL A 150 11.11 -17.26 11.71
CA VAL A 150 10.62 -16.57 10.51
C VAL A 150 9.35 -17.22 9.93
N PHE A 151 9.05 -18.47 10.32
CA PHE A 151 7.84 -19.14 9.89
C PHE A 151 6.70 -18.78 10.83
N VAL A 152 5.62 -18.26 10.26
CA VAL A 152 4.33 -18.17 10.92
C VAL A 152 3.52 -19.38 10.45
N ASP A 153 3.57 -20.44 11.25
CA ASP A 153 2.85 -21.68 10.97
C ASP A 153 1.43 -21.69 11.56
N GLU A 154 0.69 -22.75 11.24
CA GLU A 154 -0.68 -22.94 11.71
C GLU A 154 -0.78 -22.85 13.24
N LEU A 155 0.12 -23.52 13.97
CA LEU A 155 0.04 -23.58 15.43
C LEU A 155 0.32 -22.20 16.07
N ARG A 156 1.33 -21.48 15.56
CA ARG A 156 1.66 -20.13 16.01
C ARG A 156 0.50 -19.18 15.75
N LEU A 157 -0.12 -19.28 14.57
CA LEU A 157 -1.27 -18.46 14.22
C LEU A 157 -2.52 -18.83 15.03
N GLN A 158 -2.79 -20.12 15.25
CA GLN A 158 -3.87 -20.62 16.12
C GLN A 158 -3.72 -20.08 17.54
N SER A 159 -2.53 -20.21 18.11
CA SER A 159 -2.21 -19.69 19.44
C SER A 159 -2.39 -18.18 19.52
N ALA A 160 -1.89 -17.46 18.51
CA ALA A 160 -1.99 -16.00 18.43
C ALA A 160 -3.40 -15.50 18.14
N ILE A 161 -4.31 -16.32 17.62
CA ILE A 161 -5.74 -15.99 17.44
C ILE A 161 -6.54 -16.34 18.70
N GLY A 162 -6.30 -17.51 19.31
CA GLY A 162 -7.10 -18.02 20.42
C GLY A 162 -8.56 -18.19 20.02
N ASP A 163 -9.49 -17.74 20.87
CA ASP A 163 -10.94 -17.91 20.67
C ASP A 163 -11.61 -16.74 19.91
N ARG A 164 -10.82 -15.81 19.37
CA ARG A 164 -11.34 -14.61 18.70
C ARG A 164 -11.95 -14.94 17.34
N VAL A 165 -13.05 -14.27 17.02
CA VAL A 165 -13.74 -14.43 15.73
C VAL A 165 -12.99 -13.66 14.65
N VAL A 166 -12.57 -14.37 13.59
CA VAL A 166 -11.82 -13.80 12.45
C VAL A 166 -12.71 -13.56 11.22
N THR A 167 -13.80 -14.33 11.09
CA THR A 167 -14.67 -14.25 9.90
C THR A 167 -15.18 -12.84 9.65
N GLY A 168 -14.95 -12.34 8.43
CA GLY A 168 -15.39 -11.00 8.01
C GLY A 168 -14.58 -9.83 8.57
N ARG A 169 -13.49 -10.08 9.31
CA ARG A 169 -12.60 -9.05 9.88
C ARG A 169 -11.33 -8.88 9.06
N ALA A 170 -10.72 -7.69 9.15
CA ALA A 170 -9.37 -7.45 8.68
C ALA A 170 -8.39 -8.06 9.69
N LEU A 171 -7.73 -9.15 9.31
CA LEU A 171 -6.73 -9.81 10.15
C LEU A 171 -5.35 -9.23 9.86
N LEU A 172 -4.76 -8.53 10.84
CA LEU A 172 -3.45 -7.90 10.73
C LEU A 172 -2.44 -8.70 11.55
N ILE A 173 -1.44 -9.27 10.87
CA ILE A 173 -0.42 -10.12 11.47
C ILE A 173 0.77 -9.24 11.85
N GLU A 174 0.99 -9.09 13.15
CA GLU A 174 2.08 -8.32 13.72
C GLU A 174 3.24 -9.25 14.08
N THR A 175 4.38 -9.00 13.44
CA THR A 175 5.60 -9.81 13.51
C THR A 175 6.80 -9.02 14.05
N GLY A 176 6.61 -7.74 14.39
CA GLY A 176 7.66 -6.80 14.78
C GLY A 176 8.67 -6.45 13.67
N HIS A 177 8.49 -6.96 12.44
CA HIS A 177 9.49 -6.83 11.38
C HIS A 177 9.55 -5.41 10.80
N SER A 178 8.47 -4.63 10.94
CA SER A 178 8.43 -3.23 10.51
C SER A 178 9.50 -2.34 11.19
N ALA A 179 9.99 -2.72 12.38
CA ALA A 179 11.10 -2.04 13.06
C ALA A 179 12.42 -2.07 12.27
N LYS A 180 12.56 -3.00 11.31
CA LYS A 180 13.73 -3.12 10.44
C LYS A 180 13.57 -2.32 9.13
N TRP A 181 12.42 -1.69 8.87
CA TRP A 181 12.15 -0.97 7.61
C TRP A 181 13.30 -0.05 7.19
N GLY A 182 13.67 -0.09 5.90
CA GLY A 182 14.79 0.66 5.33
C GLY A 182 16.18 0.13 5.69
N GLN A 183 16.31 -0.87 6.56
CA GLN A 183 17.58 -1.50 6.91
C GLN A 183 17.81 -2.79 6.10
N PRO A 184 19.06 -3.21 5.87
CA PRO A 184 19.36 -4.45 5.15
C PRO A 184 18.66 -5.70 5.72
N GLY A 185 18.43 -5.74 7.03
CA GLY A 185 17.74 -6.84 7.72
C GLY A 185 16.24 -6.93 7.45
N TYR A 186 15.62 -5.91 6.86
CA TYR A 186 14.22 -5.99 6.41
C TYR A 186 14.06 -6.95 5.23
N PHE A 187 15.06 -6.96 4.35
CA PHE A 187 15.02 -7.64 3.05
C PHE A 187 15.52 -9.09 3.09
N ARG A 188 15.82 -9.62 4.28
CA ARG A 188 16.37 -10.97 4.48
C ARG A 188 15.63 -11.66 5.61
N ASP A 189 15.47 -12.98 5.48
CA ASP A 189 14.98 -13.88 6.55
C ASP A 189 13.77 -13.28 7.30
N HIS A 190 12.77 -12.83 6.54
CA HIS A 190 11.62 -12.12 7.06
C HIS A 190 10.49 -13.08 7.48
N PRO A 191 9.66 -12.69 8.46
CA PRO A 191 8.44 -13.40 8.80
C PRO A 191 7.51 -13.58 7.59
N HIS A 192 6.98 -14.78 7.42
CA HIS A 192 6.01 -15.10 6.38
C HIS A 192 5.15 -16.31 6.77
N LEU A 193 4.00 -16.47 6.10
CA LEU A 193 3.09 -17.57 6.33
C LEU A 193 3.59 -18.87 5.70
N THR A 194 3.43 -20.00 6.40
CA THR A 194 3.58 -21.32 5.80
C THR A 194 2.30 -21.76 5.10
N ASP A 195 2.39 -22.78 4.23
CA ASP A 195 1.23 -23.40 3.59
C ASP A 195 0.11 -23.74 4.59
N GLY A 196 0.45 -24.39 5.72
CA GLY A 196 -0.54 -24.75 6.74
C GLY A 196 -1.19 -23.55 7.42
N ALA A 197 -0.44 -22.46 7.63
CA ALA A 197 -1.02 -21.21 8.14
C ALA A 197 -2.02 -20.59 7.17
N VAL A 198 -1.71 -20.59 5.87
CA VAL A 198 -2.61 -20.09 4.82
C VAL A 198 -3.87 -20.96 4.72
N GLU A 199 -3.72 -22.28 4.73
CA GLU A 199 -4.85 -23.22 4.73
C GLU A 199 -5.76 -22.97 5.93
N TYR A 200 -5.18 -22.79 7.12
CA TYR A 200 -5.93 -22.45 8.32
C TYR A 200 -6.66 -21.10 8.18
N LEU A 201 -6.00 -20.05 7.68
CA LEU A 201 -6.63 -18.74 7.43
C LEU A 201 -7.85 -18.82 6.51
N LEU A 202 -7.78 -19.64 5.46
CA LEU A 202 -8.90 -19.82 4.53
C LEU A 202 -10.13 -20.41 5.23
N THR A 203 -9.94 -21.27 6.23
CA THR A 203 -11.06 -21.81 7.03
C THR A 203 -11.74 -20.71 7.87
N LEU A 204 -10.98 -19.70 8.30
CA LEU A 204 -11.45 -18.60 9.14
C LEU A 204 -12.18 -17.51 8.35
N ARG A 205 -11.92 -17.41 7.04
CA ARG A 205 -12.56 -16.46 6.10
C ARG A 205 -12.44 -14.99 6.55
N PRO A 206 -11.23 -14.46 6.79
CA PRO A 206 -11.04 -13.02 6.96
C PRO A 206 -11.49 -12.29 5.69
N VAL A 207 -11.90 -11.03 5.83
CA VAL A 207 -12.27 -10.20 4.67
C VAL A 207 -11.02 -9.64 3.97
N LEU A 208 -9.93 -9.44 4.72
CA LEU A 208 -8.64 -8.90 4.32
C LEU A 208 -7.55 -9.48 5.23
N VAL A 209 -6.35 -9.73 4.69
CA VAL A 209 -5.17 -10.12 5.49
C VAL A 209 -4.06 -9.09 5.30
N GLY A 210 -3.50 -8.59 6.41
CA GLY A 210 -2.37 -7.68 6.42
C GLY A 210 -1.17 -8.26 7.16
N ILE A 211 0.05 -7.88 6.78
CA ILE A 211 1.29 -8.25 7.50
C ILE A 211 2.28 -7.08 7.50
N ASP A 212 3.08 -6.97 8.57
CA ASP A 212 4.11 -5.93 8.74
C ASP A 212 5.52 -6.33 8.22
N SER A 213 5.59 -7.42 7.44
CA SER A 213 6.83 -7.97 6.91
C SER A 213 7.07 -7.64 5.43
N LEU A 214 8.22 -8.07 4.89
CA LEU A 214 8.63 -7.85 3.50
C LEU A 214 7.66 -8.47 2.49
N ASN A 215 7.08 -9.62 2.82
CA ASN A 215 6.15 -10.34 1.96
C ASN A 215 5.40 -11.36 2.80
N ILE A 216 4.13 -11.60 2.50
CA ILE A 216 3.29 -12.61 3.17
C ILE A 216 3.76 -14.03 2.86
N ASP A 217 4.46 -14.22 1.73
CA ASP A 217 5.10 -15.47 1.32
C ASP A 217 6.61 -15.48 1.55
N GLY A 218 7.18 -16.67 1.75
CA GLY A 218 8.64 -16.84 1.77
C GLY A 218 9.26 -16.57 0.41
N THR A 219 10.38 -15.85 0.38
CA THR A 219 10.99 -15.38 -0.88
C THR A 219 12.03 -16.35 -1.48
N HIS A 220 12.36 -17.45 -0.80
CA HIS A 220 13.48 -18.33 -1.16
C HIS A 220 13.20 -19.42 -2.20
N THR A 221 11.96 -19.92 -2.29
CA THR A 221 11.64 -21.12 -3.10
C THR A 221 10.91 -20.79 -4.41
N GLY A 222 10.53 -19.53 -4.61
CA GLY A 222 9.67 -19.08 -5.71
C GLY A 222 8.20 -19.50 -5.59
N ARG A 223 7.83 -20.31 -4.59
CA ARG A 223 6.42 -20.60 -4.28
C ARG A 223 5.78 -19.38 -3.62
N ARG A 224 4.50 -19.16 -3.90
CA ARG A 224 3.69 -18.06 -3.35
C ARG A 224 2.29 -18.54 -2.92
N PRO A 225 2.19 -19.53 -2.01
CA PRO A 225 0.91 -20.09 -1.57
C PRO A 225 -0.02 -19.06 -0.91
N ALA A 226 0.49 -18.12 -0.11
CA ALA A 226 -0.33 -17.10 0.53
C ALA A 226 -0.98 -16.19 -0.52
N HIS A 227 -0.19 -15.58 -1.40
CA HIS A 227 -0.75 -14.79 -2.52
C HIS A 227 -1.70 -15.64 -3.36
N SER A 228 -1.33 -16.87 -3.72
CA SER A 228 -2.16 -17.69 -4.60
C SER A 228 -3.50 -18.01 -3.94
N TRP A 229 -3.51 -18.58 -2.74
CA TRP A 229 -4.74 -19.11 -2.18
C TRP A 229 -5.64 -18.03 -1.57
N LEU A 230 -5.07 -16.99 -0.95
CA LEU A 230 -5.87 -15.87 -0.42
C LEU A 230 -6.54 -15.10 -1.56
N LEU A 231 -5.79 -14.75 -2.60
CA LEU A 231 -6.34 -14.02 -3.75
C LEU A 231 -7.34 -14.86 -4.55
N ALA A 232 -7.14 -16.19 -4.64
CA ALA A 232 -8.13 -17.08 -5.24
C ALA A 232 -9.46 -17.11 -4.47
N ALA A 233 -9.39 -16.91 -3.14
CA ALA A 233 -10.56 -16.80 -2.28
C ALA A 233 -11.16 -15.38 -2.23
N GLY A 234 -10.64 -14.43 -3.03
CA GLY A 234 -11.09 -13.03 -3.02
C GLY A 234 -10.72 -12.28 -1.74
N ILE A 235 -9.66 -12.70 -1.05
CA ILE A 235 -9.13 -12.05 0.14
C ILE A 235 -7.93 -11.20 -0.27
N PRO A 236 -8.03 -9.85 -0.26
CA PRO A 236 -6.92 -8.98 -0.62
C PRO A 236 -5.84 -9.02 0.47
N VAL A 237 -4.61 -8.71 0.07
CA VAL A 237 -3.44 -8.75 0.93
C VAL A 237 -2.86 -7.35 1.08
N VAL A 238 -2.48 -6.96 2.29
CA VAL A 238 -1.75 -5.71 2.56
C VAL A 238 -0.37 -6.04 3.13
N GLU A 239 0.69 -5.59 2.47
CA GLU A 239 2.07 -5.86 2.88
C GLU A 239 2.76 -4.59 3.38
N HIS A 240 3.85 -4.76 4.12
CA HIS A 240 4.64 -3.66 4.69
C HIS A 240 3.83 -2.72 5.60
N LEU A 241 2.87 -3.26 6.36
CA LEU A 241 2.24 -2.48 7.43
C LEU A 241 3.28 -2.06 8.47
N THR A 242 3.00 -0.99 9.20
CA THR A 242 3.81 -0.55 10.33
C THR A 242 2.93 -0.17 11.52
N ARG A 243 3.54 -0.02 12.69
CA ARG A 243 2.87 0.47 13.92
C ARG A 243 1.68 -0.38 14.38
N LEU A 244 1.64 -1.65 13.98
CA LEU A 244 0.64 -2.60 14.47
C LEU A 244 0.76 -2.84 15.98
N ASP A 245 1.93 -2.60 16.55
CA ASP A 245 2.19 -2.61 18.00
C ASP A 245 1.48 -1.49 18.77
N GLU A 246 1.07 -0.42 18.09
CA GLU A 246 0.30 0.69 18.69
C GLU A 246 -1.21 0.44 18.74
N LEU A 247 -1.70 -0.61 18.06
CA LEU A 247 -3.11 -0.95 18.01
C LEU A 247 -3.51 -1.83 19.19
N PRO A 248 -4.74 -1.68 19.72
CA PRO A 248 -5.36 -2.73 20.51
C PRO A 248 -5.58 -3.97 19.63
N ASP A 249 -5.75 -5.13 20.26
CA ASP A 249 -5.99 -6.39 19.54
C ASP A 249 -7.27 -6.34 18.72
N GLU A 250 -8.28 -5.65 19.22
CA GLU A 250 -9.60 -5.47 18.59
C GLU A 250 -10.23 -4.14 19.04
N GLY A 251 -11.40 -3.81 18.49
CA GLY A 251 -12.12 -2.58 18.83
C GLY A 251 -11.66 -1.37 18.01
N PHE A 252 -11.15 -1.59 16.81
CA PHE A 252 -10.76 -0.53 15.88
C PHE A 252 -11.30 -0.80 14.47
N ARG A 253 -11.39 0.27 13.67
CA ARG A 253 -11.76 0.19 12.25
C ARG A 253 -10.52 0.35 11.37
N PHE A 254 -10.32 -0.55 10.42
CA PHE A 254 -9.17 -0.57 9.52
C PHE A 254 -9.56 -0.19 8.09
N THR A 255 -8.74 0.64 7.44
CA THR A 255 -8.87 0.99 6.03
C THR A 255 -7.53 0.89 5.34
N ALA A 256 -7.51 0.29 4.15
CA ALA A 256 -6.37 0.18 3.25
C ALA A 256 -6.85 0.27 1.79
N ALA A 257 -7.60 1.32 1.46
CA ALA A 257 -8.15 1.51 0.12
C ALA A 257 -7.12 2.24 -0.79
N PRO A 258 -6.66 1.61 -1.89
CA PRO A 258 -5.85 2.27 -2.92
C PRO A 258 -6.70 3.14 -3.85
N PRO A 259 -6.08 4.02 -4.65
CA PRO A 259 -6.74 4.64 -5.79
C PRO A 259 -7.33 3.57 -6.74
N ALA A 260 -8.51 3.85 -7.28
CA ALA A 260 -9.23 2.96 -8.20
C ALA A 260 -8.62 2.98 -9.62
N VAL A 261 -7.41 2.43 -9.77
CA VAL A 261 -6.68 2.43 -11.05
C VAL A 261 -7.07 1.21 -11.88
N VAL A 262 -7.82 1.45 -12.95
CA VAL A 262 -8.23 0.39 -13.90
C VAL A 262 -7.01 -0.24 -14.58
N GLY A 263 -7.00 -1.57 -14.64
CA GLY A 263 -5.93 -2.37 -15.24
C GLY A 263 -4.73 -2.59 -14.32
N MET A 264 -4.75 -2.08 -13.08
CA MET A 264 -3.73 -2.35 -12.07
C MET A 264 -4.31 -3.15 -10.93
N ALA A 265 -3.57 -4.14 -10.46
CA ALA A 265 -4.01 -5.04 -9.40
C ALA A 265 -3.47 -4.70 -8.02
N THR A 266 -2.48 -3.81 -7.97
CA THR A 266 -1.77 -3.43 -6.76
C THR A 266 -1.41 -1.96 -6.85
N PHE A 267 -1.44 -1.28 -5.72
CA PHE A 267 -1.03 0.12 -5.62
C PHE A 267 -0.74 0.50 -4.17
N PRO A 268 0.11 1.50 -3.91
CA PRO A 268 0.32 1.97 -2.55
C PRO A 268 -0.97 2.47 -1.90
N VAL A 269 -1.08 2.22 -0.60
CA VAL A 269 -2.19 2.65 0.24
C VAL A 269 -1.67 3.55 1.36
N ARG A 270 -2.53 4.44 1.86
CA ARG A 270 -2.35 4.99 3.19
C ARG A 270 -3.28 4.22 4.12
N ALA A 271 -2.78 3.09 4.61
CA ALA A 271 -3.49 2.25 5.55
C ALA A 271 -3.56 2.95 6.91
N PHE A 272 -4.71 2.92 7.57
CA PHE A 272 -4.88 3.49 8.89
C PHE A 272 -5.93 2.76 9.72
N ALA A 273 -5.79 2.91 11.04
CA ALA A 273 -6.79 2.50 12.00
C ALA A 273 -7.49 3.71 12.63
N VAL A 274 -8.78 3.56 12.90
CA VAL A 274 -9.59 4.50 13.68
C VAL A 274 -9.89 3.84 15.02
N LEU A 275 -9.44 4.47 16.11
CA LEU A 275 -9.80 4.12 17.48
C LEU A 275 -10.92 5.02 17.97
N ASP A 276 -11.94 4.42 18.57
CA ASP A 276 -13.01 5.13 19.29
C ASP A 276 -12.54 5.65 20.67
#